data_AF-D8M135-F1
#
_entry.id   AF-D8M135-F1
#
_cell.length_a   1.000
_cell.length_b   1.000
_cell.length_c   1.000
_cell.angle_alpha   90.00
_cell.angle_beta   90.00
_cell.angle_gamma   90.00
#
_symmetry.space_group_name_H-M   'P 1'
#
loop_
_entity.id
_entity.type
_entity.pdbx_description
1 polymer ?
#
loop_
_entity_poly.entity_id
_entity_poly.type
_entity_poly.pdbx_seq_one_letter_code
_entity_poly.pdbx_strand_id
1 'polypeptide(L)' 'MNVPEDAYHCTQCNICVSDYDHHCVWIGKCIGRNNMLQFSRFTLSLVISFFYLSFCQALTFFNVFSISVWIV' A
#
# COMPACT_ATOMS: atom_id res chain seq x y z
N MET A 1 31.05 0.14 -7.75
CA MET A 1 30.20 -0.97 -8.25
C MET A 1 29.83 -0.64 -9.67
N ASN A 2 30.00 -1.58 -10.60
CA ASN A 2 29.49 -1.42 -11.96
C ASN A 2 27.99 -1.72 -11.93
N VAL A 3 27.18 -0.67 -12.04
CA VAL A 3 25.73 -0.78 -12.13
C VAL A 3 25.38 -1.05 -13.60
N PRO A 4 24.56 -2.06 -13.92
CA PRO A 4 24.05 -2.27 -15.29
C PRO A 4 23.37 -1.00 -15.84
N GLU A 5 23.43 -0.75 -17.14
CA GLU A 5 22.90 0.49 -17.76
C GLU A 5 21.43 0.77 -17.40
N ASP A 6 20.60 -0.27 -17.21
CA ASP A 6 19.17 -0.16 -16.89
C ASP A 6 18.83 -0.43 -15.40
N ALA A 7 19.82 -0.34 -14.51
CA ALA A 7 19.63 -0.61 -13.09
C ALA A 7 20.03 0.58 -12.20
N TYR A 8 19.45 0.63 -11.01
CA TYR A 8 19.83 1.56 -9.95
C TYR A 8 20.38 0.79 -8.75
N HIS A 9 21.51 1.23 -8.19
CA HIS A 9 22.04 0.66 -6.97
C HIS A 9 21.41 1.32 -5.74
N CYS A 10 20.55 0.59 -5.02
CA CYS A 10 20.01 1.04 -3.76
C CYS A 10 21.01 0.77 -2.64
N THR A 11 21.54 1.83 -2.02
CA THR A 11 22.50 1.73 -0.91
C THR A 11 21.88 1.16 0.36
N GLN A 12 20.59 1.38 0.60
CA GLN A 12 19.88 0.86 1.78
C GLN A 12 19.72 -0.67 1.73
N CYS A 13 19.41 -1.22 0.55
CA CYS A 13 19.31 -2.66 0.35
C CYS A 13 20.62 -3.31 -0.10
N ASN A 14 21.62 -2.52 -0.49
CA ASN A 14 22.89 -2.94 -1.07
C ASN A 14 22.72 -3.89 -2.28
N ILE A 15 21.79 -3.58 -3.18
CA ILE A 15 21.50 -4.35 -4.40
C ILE A 15 21.27 -3.42 -5.59
N CYS A 16 21.53 -3.91 -6.80
CA CYS A 16 21.14 -3.25 -8.03
C CYS A 16 19.75 -3.74 -8.46
N VAL A 17 18.85 -2.80 -8.80
CA VAL A 17 17.46 -3.06 -9.14
C VAL A 17 17.19 -2.54 -10.55
N SER A 18 16.75 -3.42 -11.45
CA SER A 18 16.33 -3.06 -12.82
C SER A 18 14.96 -2.38 -12.82
N ASP A 19 14.76 -1.42 -13.72
CA ASP A 19 13.56 -0.58 -13.79
C ASP A 19 13.18 -0.04 -12.40
N TYR A 20 14.18 0.49 -11.68
CA TYR A 20 14.00 0.95 -10.31
C TYR A 20 12.98 2.08 -10.24
N ASP A 21 12.03 1.92 -9.32
CA ASP A 21 11.07 2.96 -8.98
C ASP A 21 11.48 3.64 -7.68
N HIS A 22 11.44 2.92 -6.55
CA HIS A 22 11.85 3.47 -5.26
C HIS A 22 12.21 2.40 -4.22
N HIS A 23 12.94 2.78 -3.17
CA HIS A 23 13.02 2.03 -1.92
C HIS A 23 11.80 2.37 -1.06
N CYS A 24 10.87 1.44 -0.93
CA CYS A 24 9.66 1.65 -0.16
C CYS A 24 9.93 1.41 1.32
N VAL A 25 9.96 2.50 2.10
CA VAL A 25 10.18 2.47 3.56
C VAL A 25 9.07 1.72 4.30
N TRP A 26 7.87 1.66 3.74
CA TRP A 26 6.70 1.04 4.37
C TRP A 26 6.75 -0.48 4.37
N ILE A 27 7.34 -1.07 3.34
CA ILE A 27 7.50 -2.53 3.22
C ILE A 27 8.95 -2.98 3.39
N GLY A 28 9.89 -2.03 3.54
CA GLY A 28 11.33 -2.30 3.72
C GLY A 28 11.99 -2.95 2.51
N LYS A 29 11.53 -2.69 1.29
CA LYS A 29 12.03 -3.31 0.05
C LYS A 29 12.07 -2.34 -1.12
N CYS A 30 13.02 -2.55 -2.03
CA CYS A 30 13.04 -1.85 -3.32
C CYS A 30 11.90 -2.34 -4.22
N ILE A 31 11.27 -1.41 -4.92
CA ILE A 31 10.31 -1.66 -5.99
C ILE A 31 10.99 -1.44 -7.34
N GLY A 32 10.80 -2.39 -8.23
CA GLY A 32 11.28 -2.33 -9.60
C GLY A 32 10.70 -3.47 -10.43
N ARG A 33 11.36 -3.82 -11.54
CA ARG A 33 10.82 -4.75 -12.55
C ARG A 33 10.18 -6.02 -11.99
N ASN A 34 10.84 -6.66 -11.02
CA ASN A 34 10.46 -8.00 -10.54
C ASN A 34 9.30 -8.01 -9.54
N ASN A 35 8.88 -6.86 -9.00
CA ASN A 35 7.82 -6.79 -8.00
C ASN A 35 6.83 -5.64 -8.22
N MET A 36 6.97 -4.88 -9.32
CA MET A 36 6.10 -3.74 -9.64
C MET A 36 4.62 -4.11 -9.66
N LEU A 37 4.26 -5.24 -10.29
CA LEU A 37 2.86 -5.68 -10.38
C LEU A 37 2.30 -6.08 -9.00
N GLN A 38 3.09 -6.78 -8.20
CA GLN A 38 2.72 -7.21 -6.86
C GLN A 38 2.54 -5.99 -5.94
N PHE A 39 3.44 -5.00 -6.03
CA PHE A 39 3.33 -3.75 -5.27
C PHE A 39 2.09 -2.94 -5.68
N SER A 40 1.78 -2.86 -6.98
CA SER A 40 0.57 -2.22 -7.47
C SER A 40 -0.71 -2.90 -6.94
N ARG A 41 -0.75 -4.23 -6.94
CA ARG A 41 -1.88 -5.00 -6.37
C ARG A 41 -2.02 -4.80 -4.87
N PHE A 42 -0.91 -4.79 -4.13
CA PHE A 42 -0.89 -4.48 -2.70
C PHE A 42 -1.47 -3.08 -2.43
N THR A 43 -1.01 -2.08 -3.18
CA THR A 43 -1.49 -0.69 -3.03
C THR A 43 -2.99 -0.59 -3.33
N LEU A 44 -3.46 -1.24 -4.41
CA LEU A 44 -4.88 -1.29 -4.74
C LEU A 44 -5.71 -1.96 -3.63
N SER A 45 -5.21 -3.06 -3.03
CA SER A 45 -5.91 -3.70 -1.92
C SER A 45 -6.05 -2.78 -0.69
N LEU A 46 -5.04 -1.97 -0.38
CA LEU A 46 -5.12 -0.99 0.71
C LEU A 46 -6.20 0.07 0.46
N VAL A 47 -6.28 0.57 -0.78
CA VAL A 47 -7.32 1.53 -1.19
C VAL A 47 -8.70 0.92 -1.02
N ILE A 48 -8.91 -0.31 -1.50
CA ILE A 48 -10.18 -1.02 -1.36
C ILE A 48 -10.53 -1.24 0.12
N SER A 49 -9.57 -1.69 0.93
CA SER A 49 -9.78 -1.90 2.37
C SER A 49 -10.16 -0.60 3.09
N PHE A 50 -9.55 0.53 2.73
CA PHE A 50 -9.89 1.83 3.31
C PHE A 50 -11.35 2.22 3.06
N PHE A 51 -11.82 2.08 1.81
CA PHE A 51 -13.22 2.36 1.47
C PHE A 51 -14.18 1.39 2.14
N TYR A 52 -13.85 0.10 2.18
CA TYR A 52 -14.65 -0.91 2.87
C TYR A 52 -14.82 -0.59 4.36
N LEU A 53 -13.73 -0.28 5.06
CA LEU A 53 -13.76 0.06 6.49
C LEU A 53 -14.55 1.34 6.75
N SER A 54 -14.38 2.37 5.91
CA SER A 54 -15.12 3.63 6.02
C SER A 54 -16.62 3.41 5.83
N PHE A 55 -17.02 2.57 4.88
CA PHE A 55 -18.41 2.21 4.66
C PHE A 55 -19.00 1.44 5.85
N CYS A 56 -18.29 0.44 6.36
CA CYS A 56 -18.71 -0.30 7.55
C CYS A 56 -18.88 0.62 8.77
N GLN A 57 -17.95 1.54 9.01
CA GLN A 57 -18.05 2.51 10.10
C GLN A 57 -19.28 3.41 9.96
N ALA A 58 -19.57 3.90 8.75
CA ALA A 58 -20.76 4.72 8.50
C ALA A 58 -22.06 3.95 8.78
N LEU A 59 -22.14 2.68 8.37
CA LEU A 59 -23.28 1.81 8.66
C LEU A 59 -23.43 1.58 10.17
N THR A 60 -22.34 1.26 10.88
CA THR A 60 -22.38 1.07 12.33
C THR A 60 -22.82 2.35 13.05
N PHE A 61 -22.28 3.50 12.66
CA PHE A 61 -22.67 4.79 13.23
C PHE A 61 -24.16 5.07 13.03
N PHE A 62 -24.69 4.87 11.82
CA PHE A 62 -26.12 5.07 11.54
C PHE A 62 -27.01 4.13 12.37
N ASN A 63 -26.62 2.85 12.51
CA ASN A 63 -27.36 1.89 13.32
C ASN A 63 -27.36 2.27 14.80
N VAL A 64 -26.20 2.61 15.36
CA VAL A 64 -26.08 3.02 16.77
C VAL A 64 -26.86 4.31 17.03
N PHE A 65 -26.72 5.31 16.17
CA PHE A 65 -27.46 6.56 16.28
C PHE A 65 -28.98 6.31 16.24
N SER A 66 -29.47 5.52 15.28
CA SER A 66 -30.88 5.13 15.20
C SER A 66 -31.34 4.46 16.49
N ILE A 67 -30.65 3.41 16.96
CA ILE A 67 -31.00 2.71 18.21
C ILE A 67 -31.03 3.69 19.39
N SER A 68 -30.03 4.58 19.51
CA SER A 68 -29.97 5.54 20.61
C SER A 68 -31.11 6.56 20.59
N VAL A 69 -31.57 6.98 19.42
CA VAL A 69 -32.72 7.89 19.26
C VAL A 69 -34.05 7.19 19.55
N TRP A 70 -34.15 5.87 19.29
CA TRP A 70 -35.35 5.10 19.57
C TRP A 70 -35.50 4.66 21.03
N ILE A 71 -34.41 4.67 21.81
CA ILE A 71 -34.40 4.24 23.23
C ILE A 71 -34.52 5.43 24.20
N VAL A 72 -34.32 6.67 23.73
CA VAL A 72 -34.58 7.92 24.47
C VAL A 72 -35.96 8.45 24.09
#